data_AF-A0AA88XRI9-F1
#
_entry.id   AF-A0AA88XRI9-F1
#
_cell.length_a   1.000
_cell.length_b   1.000
_cell.length_c   1.000
_cell.angle_alpha   90.00
_cell.angle_beta   90.00
_cell.angle_gamma   90.00
#
_symmetry.space_group_name_H-M   'P 1'
#
loop_
_entity.id
_entity.type
_entity.pdbx_description
1 polymer ?
#
loop_
_entity_poly.entity_id
_entity_poly.type
_entity_poly.pdbx_seq_one_letter_code
_entity_poly.pdbx_strand_id
1 'polypeptide(L)'
;MNVLVRNAHAVIKNNRPFRDYTWLYRLDIAKSKNLGETHLNDKAAFTFLQCITKSFQIATTQIIKNMKFISFMMDGSTDIAGSEQEAIYLCMAKNGEITKQFLDTGYLEATTAADLKEFLFKTWDDHSIDKSLITFLKK
;
A
#
# COMPACT_ATOMS: atom_id res chain seq x y z
N MET A 1 -1.37 20.33 -6.77
CA MET A 1 -0.80 18.98 -7.00
C MET A 1 -0.29 18.91 -8.43
N ASN A 2 0.99 18.56 -8.61
CA ASN A 2 1.70 18.55 -9.91
C ASN A 2 1.02 17.60 -10.92
N VAL A 3 0.95 17.97 -12.20
CA VAL A 3 0.35 17.18 -13.29
C VAL A 3 0.96 15.77 -13.38
N LEU A 4 2.26 15.63 -13.13
CA LEU A 4 2.97 14.35 -13.16
C LEU A 4 2.44 13.38 -12.09
N VAL A 5 2.27 13.89 -10.86
CA VAL A 5 1.70 13.11 -9.75
C VAL A 5 0.25 12.73 -10.05
N ARG A 6 -0.53 13.59 -10.71
CA ARG A 6 -1.91 13.30 -11.11
C ARG A 6 -1.98 12.20 -12.17
N ASN A 7 -1.08 12.21 -13.15
CA ASN A 7 -1.02 11.16 -14.17
C ASN A 7 -0.65 9.82 -13.56
N ALA A 8 0.38 9.79 -12.69
CA ALA A 8 0.77 8.57 -11.97
C ALA A 8 -0.41 8.04 -11.13
N HIS A 9 -1.04 8.92 -10.33
CA HIS A 9 -2.22 8.57 -9.55
C HIS A 9 -3.38 8.07 -10.41
N ALA A 10 -3.63 8.67 -11.57
CA ALA A 10 -4.68 8.23 -12.49
C ALA A 10 -4.40 6.84 -13.08
N VAL A 11 -3.15 6.55 -13.48
CA VAL A 11 -2.74 5.23 -13.97
C VAL A 11 -2.99 4.17 -12.89
N ILE A 12 -2.52 4.42 -11.66
CA ILE A 12 -2.66 3.50 -10.52
C ILE A 12 -4.13 3.30 -10.16
N LYS A 13 -4.87 4.39 -9.97
CA LYS A 13 -6.28 4.35 -9.53
C LYS A 13 -7.18 3.59 -10.52
N ASN A 14 -6.82 3.57 -11.80
CA ASN A 14 -7.59 2.88 -12.85
C ASN A 14 -6.97 1.54 -13.26
N ASN A 15 -6.06 0.98 -12.46
CA ASN A 15 -5.37 -0.30 -12.73
C ASN A 15 -4.75 -0.38 -14.13
N ARG A 16 -4.15 0.72 -14.60
CA ARG A 16 -3.50 0.79 -15.91
C ARG A 16 -2.02 0.43 -15.80
N PRO A 17 -1.42 -0.17 -16.85
CA PRO A 17 0.02 -0.43 -16.88
C PRO A 17 0.84 0.87 -16.76
N PHE A 18 2.03 0.82 -16.15
CA PHE A 18 2.90 2.01 -16.06
C PHE A 18 3.28 2.60 -17.42
N ARG A 19 3.26 1.81 -18.49
CA ARG A 19 3.45 2.31 -19.86
C ARG A 19 2.45 3.41 -20.23
N ASP A 20 1.23 3.39 -19.67
CA ASP A 20 0.20 4.42 -19.90
C ASP A 20 0.63 5.77 -19.30
N TYR A 21 1.50 5.80 -18.28
CA TYR A 21 2.06 7.04 -17.75
C TYR A 21 2.90 7.78 -18.79
N THR A 22 3.77 7.05 -19.51
CA THR A 22 4.60 7.60 -20.58
C THR A 22 3.73 8.16 -21.71
N TRP A 23 2.62 7.48 -22.04
CA TRP A 23 1.64 7.98 -23.01
C TRP A 23 0.95 9.27 -22.54
N LEU A 24 0.47 9.32 -21.30
CA LEU A 24 -0.15 10.52 -20.71
C LEU A 24 0.81 11.71 -20.69
N TYR A 25 2.08 11.47 -20.36
CA TYR A 25 3.11 12.50 -20.35
C TYR A 25 3.33 13.11 -21.74
N ARG A 26 3.43 12.28 -22.79
CA ARG A 26 3.55 12.74 -24.18
C ARG A 26 2.32 13.55 -24.60
N LEU A 27 1.13 13.12 -24.19
CA LEU A 27 -0.11 13.84 -24.45
C LEU A 27 -0.12 15.22 -23.78
N ASP A 28 0.42 15.34 -22.57
CA ASP A 28 0.52 16.63 -21.88
C ASP A 28 1.54 17.58 -22.54
N ILE A 29 2.68 17.07 -23.02
CA ILE A 29 3.63 17.85 -23.83
C ILE A 29 2.96 18.35 -25.11
N ALA A 30 2.21 17.49 -25.82
CA ALA A 30 1.49 17.87 -27.03
C ALA A 30 0.42 18.95 -26.77
N LYS A 31 -0.14 19.00 -25.55
CA LYS A 31 -1.05 20.06 -25.08
C LYS A 31 -0.32 21.33 -24.62
N SER A 32 0.95 21.50 -24.99
CA SER A 32 1.80 22.64 -24.64
C SER A 32 2.05 22.83 -23.14
N LYS A 33 1.98 21.76 -22.34
CA LYS A 33 2.47 21.82 -20.95
C LYS A 33 3.99 21.66 -20.96
N ASN A 34 4.71 22.64 -20.42
CA ASN A 34 6.14 22.52 -20.19
C ASN A 34 6.40 21.66 -18.94
N LEU A 35 6.77 20.39 -19.15
CA LEU A 35 6.97 19.39 -18.10
C LEU A 35 8.43 18.89 -18.02
N GLY A 36 9.36 19.54 -18.73
CA GLY A 36 10.72 19.06 -18.95
C GLY A 36 10.76 17.73 -19.74
N GLU A 37 11.90 17.03 -19.74
CA GLU A 37 12.05 15.67 -20.31
C GLU A 37 12.43 14.62 -19.25
N THR A 38 12.81 15.07 -18.04
CA THR A 38 13.39 14.24 -16.96
C THR A 38 12.46 13.14 -16.46
N HIS A 39 11.15 13.23 -16.71
CA HIS A 39 10.13 12.35 -16.16
C HIS A 39 9.46 11.44 -17.20
N LEU A 40 10.00 11.34 -18.42
CA LEU A 40 9.51 10.45 -19.48
C LEU A 40 10.06 9.01 -19.32
N ASN A 41 9.77 8.34 -18.21
CA ASN A 41 10.06 6.91 -18.06
C ASN A 41 9.27 6.28 -16.90
N ASP A 42 9.21 4.95 -16.93
CA ASP A 42 8.54 4.15 -15.90
C ASP A 42 9.20 4.33 -14.53
N LYS A 43 10.51 4.64 -14.47
CA LYS A 43 11.22 4.92 -13.21
C LYS A 43 10.68 6.17 -12.53
N ALA A 44 10.36 7.22 -13.29
CA ALA A 44 9.74 8.43 -12.76
C ALA A 44 8.31 8.15 -12.25
N ALA A 45 7.52 7.38 -13.01
CA ALA A 45 6.20 6.92 -12.56
C ALA A 45 6.28 6.17 -11.23
N PHE A 46 7.26 5.29 -11.09
CA PHE A 46 7.52 4.54 -9.88
C PHE A 46 7.92 5.44 -8.69
N THR A 47 8.78 6.44 -8.90
CA THR A 47 9.10 7.43 -7.85
C THR A 47 7.86 8.16 -7.36
N PHE A 48 6.95 8.55 -8.26
CA PHE A 48 5.69 9.18 -7.87
C PHE A 48 4.78 8.21 -7.11
N LEU A 49 4.71 6.95 -7.53
CA LEU A 49 4.02 5.90 -6.78
C LEU A 49 4.59 5.77 -5.37
N GLN A 50 5.90 5.68 -5.20
CA GLN A 50 6.53 5.59 -3.88
C GLN A 50 6.16 6.78 -2.98
N CYS A 51 6.13 7.99 -3.53
CA CYS A 51 5.69 9.17 -2.79
C CYS A 51 4.22 9.08 -2.37
N ILE A 52 3.35 8.61 -3.27
CA ILE A 52 1.93 8.39 -2.99
C ILE A 52 1.77 7.32 -1.90
N THR A 53 2.40 6.16 -2.04
CA THR A 53 2.37 5.06 -1.06
C THR A 53 2.87 5.52 0.30
N LYS A 54 3.98 6.27 0.37
CA LYS A 54 4.49 6.82 1.63
C LYS A 54 3.49 7.75 2.30
N SER A 55 2.76 8.56 1.54
CA SER A 55 1.70 9.42 2.10
C SER A 55 0.54 8.61 2.67
N PHE A 56 0.16 7.51 2.01
CA PHE A 56 -0.85 6.57 2.52
C PHE A 56 -0.37 5.86 3.78
N GLN A 57 0.88 5.37 3.81
CA GLN A 57 1.47 4.74 4.99
C GLN A 57 1.46 5.69 6.20
N ILE A 58 1.87 6.94 6.03
CA ILE A 58 1.83 7.94 7.12
C ILE A 58 0.39 8.14 7.62
N ALA A 59 -0.59 8.27 6.72
CA ALA A 59 -1.99 8.42 7.09
C ALA A 59 -2.53 7.17 7.84
N THR A 60 -2.23 5.97 7.34
CA THR A 60 -2.60 4.71 7.98
C THR A 60 -1.99 4.58 9.37
N THR A 61 -0.69 4.86 9.52
CA THR A 61 0.00 4.82 10.83
C THR A 61 -0.61 5.83 11.81
N GLN A 62 -1.01 7.02 11.36
CA GLN A 62 -1.69 7.99 12.22
C GLN A 62 -3.09 7.52 12.64
N ILE A 63 -3.82 6.83 11.76
CA ILE A 63 -5.09 6.21 12.15
C ILE A 63 -4.84 5.17 13.26
N ILE A 64 -3.87 4.28 13.06
CA ILE A 64 -3.54 3.22 14.03
C ILE A 64 -3.21 3.81 15.41
N LYS A 65 -2.37 4.86 15.45
CA LYS A 65 -1.96 5.51 16.71
C LYS A 65 -3.12 6.17 17.47
N ASN A 66 -4.17 6.60 16.77
CA ASN A 66 -5.29 7.33 17.38
C ASN A 66 -6.51 6.44 17.69
N MET A 67 -6.54 5.21 17.19
CA MET A 67 -7.65 4.29 17.40
C MET A 67 -7.51 3.55 18.73
N LYS A 68 -8.62 3.43 19.48
CA LYS A 68 -8.65 2.69 20.75
C LYS A 68 -8.66 1.18 20.55
N PHE A 69 -9.34 0.72 19.49
CA PHE A 69 -9.52 -0.69 19.20
C PHE A 69 -9.31 -0.91 17.70
N ILE A 70 -8.45 -1.87 17.40
CA ILE A 70 -8.15 -2.32 16.05
C ILE A 70 -8.12 -3.83 16.10
N SER A 71 -8.77 -4.48 15.14
CA SER A 71 -8.48 -5.87 14.82
C SER A 71 -7.82 -5.93 13.45
N PHE A 72 -7.08 -6.99 13.18
CA PHE A 72 -6.52 -7.24 11.86
C PHE A 72 -7.08 -8.55 11.31
N MET A 73 -7.11 -8.63 9.98
CA MET A 73 -7.51 -9.78 9.21
C MET A 73 -6.39 -10.07 8.23
N MET A 74 -5.98 -11.33 8.14
CA MET A 74 -4.99 -11.78 7.18
C MET A 74 -5.72 -12.62 6.12
N ASP A 75 -5.41 -12.38 4.86
CA ASP A 75 -5.99 -13.06 3.72
C ASP A 75 -4.86 -13.63 2.85
N GLY A 76 -4.84 -14.96 2.76
CA GLY A 76 -3.78 -15.72 2.10
C GLY A 76 -4.17 -16.10 0.66
N SER A 77 -3.18 -16.13 -0.22
CA SER A 77 -3.30 -16.59 -1.60
C SER A 77 -2.06 -17.37 -2.00
N THR A 78 -2.25 -18.45 -2.74
CA THR A 78 -1.14 -19.26 -3.28
C THR A 78 -1.05 -19.03 -4.78
N ASP A 79 0.14 -18.68 -5.28
CA ASP A 79 0.36 -18.56 -6.72
C ASP A 79 0.59 -19.93 -7.39
N ILE A 80 0.61 -19.95 -8.74
CA ILE A 80 0.80 -21.18 -9.52
C ILE A 80 2.20 -21.80 -9.28
N ALA A 81 3.18 -21.00 -8.85
CA ALA A 81 4.52 -21.46 -8.52
C ALA A 81 4.62 -22.05 -7.10
N GLY A 82 3.53 -22.02 -6.33
CA GLY A 82 3.45 -22.51 -4.96
C GLY A 82 3.95 -21.51 -3.92
N SER A 83 4.13 -20.24 -4.29
CA SER A 83 4.50 -19.18 -3.35
C SER A 83 3.28 -18.72 -2.58
N GLU A 84 3.40 -18.70 -1.24
CA GLU A 84 2.34 -18.19 -0.37
C GLU A 84 2.46 -16.68 -0.23
N GLN A 85 1.34 -15.98 -0.43
CA GLN A 85 1.23 -14.54 -0.28
C GLN A 85 0.16 -14.23 0.76
N GLU A 86 0.44 -13.29 1.66
CA GLU A 86 -0.51 -12.83 2.67
C GLU A 86 -0.76 -11.34 2.52
N ALA A 87 -1.99 -10.92 2.76
CA ALA A 87 -2.41 -9.52 2.83
C ALA A 87 -2.99 -9.21 4.21
N ILE A 88 -2.54 -8.12 4.83
CA ILE A 88 -3.02 -7.66 6.13
C ILE A 88 -3.98 -6.51 5.94
N TYR A 89 -5.17 -6.64 6.52
CA TYR A 89 -6.20 -5.62 6.58
C TYR A 89 -6.49 -5.24 8.03
N LEU A 90 -6.65 -3.94 8.29
CA LEU A 90 -7.10 -3.42 9.57
C LEU A 90 -8.61 -3.25 9.53
N CYS A 91 -9.28 -3.75 10.56
CA CYS A 91 -10.70 -3.59 10.80
C CYS A 91 -10.87 -2.63 11.99
N MET A 92 -11.52 -1.50 11.74
CA MET A 92 -11.62 -0.39 12.70
C MET A 92 -13.02 0.22 12.66
N ALA A 93 -13.49 0.70 13.81
CA ALA A 93 -14.70 1.51 13.90
C ALA A 93 -14.34 2.99 13.68
N LYS A 94 -14.82 3.58 12.59
CA LYS A 94 -14.63 4.99 12.27
C LYS A 94 -15.99 5.66 12.08
N ASN A 95 -16.28 6.67 12.90
CA ASN A 95 -17.56 7.40 12.87
C ASN A 95 -18.81 6.51 12.99
N GLY A 96 -18.73 5.43 13.79
CA GLY A 96 -19.84 4.49 13.97
C GLY A 96 -19.96 3.41 12.89
N GLU A 97 -19.10 3.44 11.85
CA GLU A 97 -19.07 2.43 10.79
C GLU A 97 -17.83 1.54 10.90
N ILE A 98 -17.99 0.26 10.61
CA ILE A 98 -16.86 -0.67 10.49
C ILE A 98 -16.22 -0.50 9.13
N THR A 99 -14.94 -0.16 9.14
CA THR A 99 -14.13 0.09 7.94
C THR A 99 -12.97 -0.91 7.87
N LYS A 100 -12.67 -1.36 6.66
CA LYS A 100 -11.51 -2.19 6.34
C LYS A 100 -10.49 -1.36 5.60
N GLN A 101 -9.24 -1.38 6.04
CA GLN A 101 -8.14 -0.67 5.41
C GLN A 101 -6.98 -1.61 5.16
N PHE A 102 -6.52 -1.67 3.91
CA PHE A 102 -5.30 -2.40 3.56
C PHE A 102 -4.09 -1.81 4.30
N LEU A 103 -3.27 -2.68 4.88
CA LEU A 103 -2.03 -2.30 5.54
C LEU A 103 -0.82 -2.69 4.69
N ASP A 104 -0.63 -3.98 4.44
CA ASP A 104 0.53 -4.49 3.73
C ASP A 104 0.27 -5.87 3.10
N THR A 105 1.16 -6.30 2.20
CA THR A 105 1.18 -7.65 1.64
C THR A 105 2.60 -8.15 1.47
N GLY A 106 2.81 -9.46 1.60
CA GLY A 106 4.13 -10.06 1.48
C GLY A 106 4.06 -11.51 1.07
N TYR A 107 5.19 -12.02 0.55
CA TYR A 107 5.39 -13.43 0.31
C TYR A 107 5.99 -14.07 1.56
N LEU A 108 5.54 -15.29 1.87
CA LEU A 108 6.03 -16.11 2.96
C LEU A 108 6.52 -17.45 2.43
N GLU A 109 7.52 -18.01 3.10
CA GLU A 109 8.02 -19.36 2.80
C GLU A 109 7.00 -20.44 3.22
N ALA A 110 6.20 -20.16 4.25
CA ALA A 110 5.14 -21.03 4.76
C ALA A 110 4.05 -20.23 5.47
N THR A 111 2.88 -20.84 5.64
CA THR A 111 1.69 -20.24 6.29
C THR A 111 1.44 -20.80 7.69
N THR A 112 2.51 -21.23 8.40
CA THR A 112 2.35 -21.68 9.78
C THR A 112 1.98 -20.51 10.69
N ALA A 113 1.39 -20.81 11.85
CA ALA A 113 1.06 -19.78 12.83
C ALA A 113 2.28 -18.95 13.28
N ALA A 114 3.49 -19.53 13.24
CA ALA A 114 4.73 -18.82 13.56
C ALA A 114 5.08 -17.81 12.45
N ASP A 115 5.00 -18.24 11.19
CA ASP A 115 5.35 -17.41 10.02
C ASP A 115 4.39 -16.21 9.89
N LEU A 116 3.08 -16.46 10.04
CA LEU A 116 2.07 -15.40 10.01
C LEU A 116 2.29 -14.37 11.12
N LYS A 117 2.67 -14.84 12.31
CA LYS A 117 2.99 -13.97 13.45
C LYS A 117 4.26 -13.15 13.20
N GLU A 118 5.29 -13.76 12.63
CA GLU A 118 6.52 -13.07 12.26
C GLU A 118 6.26 -12.00 11.20
N PHE A 119 5.51 -12.33 10.16
CA PHE A 119 5.11 -11.40 9.11
C PHE A 119 4.33 -10.20 9.67
N LEU A 120 3.38 -10.45 10.58
CA LEU A 120 2.65 -9.39 11.27
C LEU A 120 3.59 -8.47 12.07
N PHE A 121 4.52 -9.05 12.84
CA PHE A 121 5.45 -8.28 13.66
C PHE A 121 6.44 -7.46 12.83
N LYS A 122 6.93 -8.02 11.73
CA LYS A 122 7.75 -7.29 10.75
C LYS A 122 6.97 -6.10 10.17
N THR A 123 5.73 -6.33 9.75
CA THR A 123 4.84 -5.26 9.25
C THR A 123 4.66 -4.15 10.30
N TRP A 124 4.52 -4.51 11.58
CA TRP A 124 4.42 -3.52 12.65
C TRP A 124 5.69 -2.68 12.84
N ASP A 125 6.88 -3.31 12.76
CA ASP A 125 8.16 -2.59 12.82
C ASP A 125 8.31 -1.62 11.64
N ASP A 126 8.01 -2.09 10.42
CA ASP A 126 8.11 -1.30 9.19
C ASP A 126 7.19 -0.06 9.24
N HIS A 127 6.05 -0.18 9.91
CA HIS A 127 5.12 0.92 10.15
C HIS A 127 5.38 1.74 11.42
N SER A 128 6.42 1.40 12.19
CA SER A 128 6.77 2.03 13.48
C SER A 128 5.58 2.07 14.46
N ILE A 129 4.86 0.96 14.54
CA ILE A 129 3.73 0.77 15.44
C ILE A 129 4.22 -0.03 16.65
N ASP A 130 3.79 0.38 17.85
CA ASP A 130 4.12 -0.33 19.08
C ASP A 130 3.49 -1.73 19.09
N LYS A 131 4.34 -2.77 19.19
CA LYS A 131 3.94 -4.17 19.27
C LYS A 131 3.21 -4.51 20.57
N SER A 132 3.37 -3.72 21.63
CA SER A 132 2.64 -3.90 22.90
C SER A 132 1.12 -3.79 22.73
N LEU A 133 0.69 -3.13 21.64
CA LEU A 133 -0.72 -2.98 21.27
C LEU A 133 -1.33 -4.26 20.67
N ILE A 134 -0.52 -5.25 20.29
CA ILE A 134 -1.00 -6.50 19.73
C ILE A 134 -1.32 -7.48 20.85
N THR A 135 -2.59 -7.84 20.98
CA THR A 135 -3.02 -8.93 21.84
C THR A 135 -3.54 -10.09 20.98
N PHE A 136 -2.92 -11.26 21.11
CA PHE A 136 -3.47 -12.49 20.56
C PHE A 136 -4.43 -13.11 21.58
N LEU A 137 -5.68 -13.29 21.19
CA LEU A 137 -6.64 -14.01 22.01
C LEU A 137 -6.20 -15.48 22.06
N LYS A 138 -5.93 -15.99 23.25
CA LYS A 138 -5.79 -17.43 23.47
C LYS A 138 -7.16 -18.05 23.25
N LYS A 139 -7.25 -19.00 22.32
CA LYS A 139 -8.39 -19.91 22.24
C LYS A 139 -8.35 -20.91 23.38
#